data_AF-A0A917VQ99-F1
#
_entry.id   AF-A0A917VQ99-F1
#
_cell.length_a   1.000
_cell.length_b   1.000
_cell.length_c   1.000
_cell.angle_alpha   90.00
_cell.angle_beta   90.00
_cell.angle_gamma   90.00
#
_symmetry.space_group_name_H-M   'P 1'
#
loop_
_entity.id
_entity.type
_entity.pdbx_description
1 polymer ?
#
loop_
_entity_poly.entity_id
_entity_poly.type
_entity_poly.pdbx_seq_one_letter_code
_entity_poly.pdbx_strand_id
1 'polypeptide(L)'
;MDADIWQDVDRLVAWLDGAAVLAPDTELLIRLMKITEEAGEVAQAVVGVLGQNPRKGVTHTWDDVDAELCDVILTAMVALRSRNPDAARILRTHVTAVTTRALPPTPKA
;
A
#
# COMPACT_ATOMS: atom_id res chain seq x y z
N MET A 1 6.01 -0.20 17.04
CA MET A 1 5.61 -0.86 15.78
C MET A 1 5.37 0.19 14.71
N ASP A 2 4.44 1.14 14.89
CA ASP A 2 4.17 2.19 13.88
C ASP A 2 5.31 3.19 13.61
N ALA A 3 6.12 3.53 14.63
CA ALA A 3 7.25 4.43 14.43
C ALA A 3 8.37 3.80 13.58
N ASP A 4 8.45 2.47 13.56
CA ASP A 4 9.47 1.70 12.86
C ASP A 4 9.17 1.67 11.36
N ILE A 5 7.93 1.34 10.99
CA ILE A 5 7.50 1.26 9.58
C ILE A 5 7.58 2.61 8.86
N TRP A 6 7.23 3.73 9.52
CA TRP A 6 7.35 5.04 8.89
C TRP A 6 8.80 5.51 8.73
N GLN A 7 9.71 5.06 9.59
CA GLN A 7 11.15 5.29 9.42
C GLN A 7 11.69 4.53 8.20
N ASP A 8 11.25 3.29 8.00
CA ASP A 8 11.62 2.54 6.79
C ASP A 8 11.01 3.14 5.53
N VAL A 9 9.76 3.59 5.58
CA VAL A 9 9.14 4.35 4.46
C VAL A 9 9.93 5.63 4.16
N ASP A 10 10.41 6.34 5.18
CA ASP A 10 11.27 7.52 4.97
C ASP A 10 12.56 7.17 4.25
N ARG A 11 13.19 6.06 4.61
CA ARG A 11 14.41 5.57 3.95
C ARG A 11 14.13 5.18 2.49
N LEU A 12 13.00 4.55 2.22
CA LEU A 12 12.57 4.20 0.86
C LEU A 12 12.30 5.46 0.02
N VAL A 13 11.60 6.45 0.56
CA VAL A 13 11.35 7.73 -0.14
C VAL A 13 12.67 8.43 -0.44
N ALA A 14 13.59 8.53 0.54
CA ALA A 14 14.89 9.15 0.33
C ALA A 14 15.73 8.42 -0.73
N TRP A 15 15.67 7.08 -0.76
CA TRP A 15 16.32 6.29 -1.79
C TRP A 15 15.73 6.54 -3.18
N LEU A 16 14.39 6.57 -3.30
CA LEU A 16 13.70 6.89 -4.55
C LEU A 16 13.99 8.31 -5.03
N ASP A 17 14.02 9.29 -4.13
CA ASP A 17 14.36 10.68 -4.45
C ASP A 17 15.81 10.78 -4.97
N GLY A 18 16.73 9.99 -4.41
CA GLY A 18 18.12 9.92 -4.88
C GLY A 18 18.30 9.22 -6.23
N ALA A 19 17.34 8.36 -6.62
CA ALA A 19 17.33 7.64 -7.90
C ALA A 19 16.48 8.33 -8.98
N ALA A 20 15.75 9.38 -8.63
CA ALA A 20 14.83 10.09 -9.52
C ALA A 20 15.56 10.69 -10.73
N VAL A 21 14.96 10.53 -11.91
CA VAL A 21 15.47 11.08 -13.17
C VAL A 21 14.49 12.06 -13.82
N LEU A 22 13.23 12.06 -13.36
CA LEU A 22 12.19 12.98 -13.83
C LEU A 22 12.07 14.18 -12.88
N ALA A 23 11.25 15.16 -13.29
CA ALA A 23 10.92 16.30 -12.43
C ALA A 23 10.12 15.82 -11.18
N PRO A 24 10.26 16.47 -10.01
CA PRO A 24 9.64 16.02 -8.77
C PRO A 24 8.13 15.78 -8.85
N ASP A 25 7.38 16.67 -9.51
CA ASP A 25 5.94 16.50 -9.69
C ASP A 25 5.60 15.28 -10.55
N THR A 26 6.42 14.97 -11.56
CA THR A 26 6.24 13.79 -12.40
C THR A 26 6.57 12.51 -11.64
N GLU A 27 7.66 12.48 -10.87
CA GLU A 27 8.00 11.33 -10.01
C GLU A 27 6.88 11.03 -9.02
N LEU A 28 6.30 12.06 -8.40
CA LEU A 28 5.14 11.90 -7.53
C LEU A 28 3.94 11.28 -8.26
N LEU A 29 3.64 11.72 -9.49
CA LEU A 29 2.57 11.11 -10.28
C LEU A 29 2.87 9.64 -10.60
N ILE A 30 4.12 9.29 -10.92
CA ILE A 30 4.52 7.89 -11.13
C ILE A 30 4.32 7.05 -9.85
N ARG A 31 4.73 7.56 -8.68
CA ARG A 31 4.52 6.88 -7.39
C ARG A 31 3.04 6.67 -7.08
N LEU A 32 2.17 7.60 -7.47
CA LEU A 32 0.72 7.43 -7.34
C LEU A 32 0.18 6.36 -8.30
N MET A 33 0.68 6.31 -9.54
CA MET A 33 0.27 5.32 -10.54
C MET A 33 0.67 3.90 -10.17
N LYS A 34 1.81 3.72 -9.48
CA LYS A 34 2.27 2.41 -8.98
C LYS A 34 1.23 1.66 -8.15
N ILE A 35 0.34 2.37 -7.44
CA ILE A 35 -0.76 1.74 -6.68
C ILE A 35 -1.65 0.86 -7.58
N THR A 36 -1.88 1.29 -8.82
CA THR A 36 -2.71 0.51 -9.77
C THR A 36 -1.99 -0.73 -10.26
N GLU A 37 -0.66 -0.69 -10.36
CA GLU A 37 0.16 -1.84 -10.71
C GLU A 37 0.06 -2.92 -9.61
N GLU A 38 0.35 -2.55 -8.36
CA GLU A 38 0.28 -3.49 -7.23
C GLU A 38 -1.13 -4.07 -7.03
N ALA A 39 -2.17 -3.26 -7.22
CA ALA A 39 -3.55 -3.75 -7.17
C ALA A 39 -3.86 -4.77 -8.29
N GLY A 40 -3.20 -4.63 -9.44
CA GLY A 40 -3.24 -5.60 -10.53
C GLY A 40 -2.53 -6.90 -10.18
N GLU A 41 -1.43 -6.83 -9.43
CA GLU A 41 -0.68 -8.00 -8.94
C GLU A 41 -1.50 -8.79 -7.91
N VAL A 42 -2.19 -8.12 -6.98
CA VAL A 42 -3.18 -8.77 -6.10
C VAL A 42 -4.24 -9.53 -6.92
N ALA A 43 -4.79 -8.90 -7.96
CA ALA A 43 -5.78 -9.54 -8.81
C ALA A 43 -5.20 -10.76 -9.55
N GLN A 44 -3.96 -10.66 -10.03
CA GLN A 44 -3.25 -11.77 -10.67
C GLN A 44 -3.01 -12.93 -9.69
N ALA A 45 -2.57 -12.64 -8.47
CA ALA A 45 -2.35 -13.64 -7.42
C ALA A 45 -3.65 -14.37 -7.09
N VAL A 46 -4.76 -13.65 -6.90
CA VAL A 46 -6.09 -14.26 -6.64
C VAL A 46 -6.52 -15.15 -7.81
N VAL A 47 -6.40 -14.69 -9.06
CA VAL A 47 -6.71 -15.52 -10.25
C VAL A 47 -5.84 -16.78 -10.27
N GLY A 48 -4.57 -16.65 -9.85
CA GLY A 48 -3.62 -17.75 -9.72
C GLY A 48 -3.96 -18.75 -8.62
N VAL A 49 -4.47 -18.29 -7.47
CA VAL A 49 -4.95 -19.15 -6.38
C VAL A 49 -6.20 -19.92 -6.81
N LEU A 50 -7.15 -19.24 -7.43
CA LEU A 50 -8.41 -19.84 -7.87
C LEU A 50 -8.25 -20.75 -9.10
N GLY A 51 -7.07 -20.78 -9.71
CA GLY A 51 -6.78 -21.55 -10.92
C GLY A 51 -7.64 -21.16 -12.12
N GLN A 52 -8.17 -19.93 -12.16
CA GLN A 52 -9.15 -19.50 -13.17
C GLN A 52 -8.54 -19.27 -14.55
N ASN A 53 -7.21 -19.34 -14.69
CA ASN A 53 -6.55 -19.31 -15.98
C ASN A 53 -6.42 -20.74 -16.55
N PRO A 54 -7.24 -21.14 -17.56
CA PRO A 54 -7.28 -22.52 -18.03
C PRO A 54 -5.96 -22.98 -18.67
N ARG A 55 -5.08 -22.05 -19.06
CA ARG A 55 -3.75 -22.36 -19.60
C ARG A 55 -2.71 -22.68 -18.51
N LYS A 56 -2.93 -22.24 -17.27
CA LYS A 56 -1.91 -22.30 -16.21
C LYS A 56 -2.37 -23.09 -14.97
N GLY A 57 -3.67 -23.26 -14.73
CA GLY A 57 -4.18 -23.87 -13.51
C GLY A 57 -3.83 -23.04 -12.27
N VAL A 58 -3.64 -23.69 -11.12
CA VAL A 58 -3.23 -23.02 -9.88
C VAL A 58 -1.75 -22.69 -9.93
N THR A 59 -1.40 -21.41 -9.76
CA THR A 59 -0.01 -20.94 -9.82
C THR A 59 0.45 -20.17 -8.60
N HIS A 60 -0.47 -19.79 -7.71
CA HIS A 60 -0.20 -19.01 -6.51
C HIS A 60 -0.90 -19.63 -5.31
N THR A 61 -0.48 -19.20 -4.13
CA THR A 61 -1.02 -19.52 -2.82
C THR A 61 -1.64 -18.27 -2.20
N TRP A 62 -2.39 -18.44 -1.11
CA TRP A 62 -2.90 -17.28 -0.36
C TRP A 62 -1.78 -16.47 0.28
N ASP A 63 -0.63 -17.07 0.59
CA ASP A 63 0.55 -16.36 1.08
C ASP A 63 1.08 -15.37 0.02
N ASP A 64 0.99 -15.72 -1.26
CA ASP A 64 1.33 -14.79 -2.34
C ASP A 64 0.34 -13.61 -2.37
N VAL A 65 -0.95 -13.86 -2.16
CA VAL A 65 -1.96 -12.77 -2.07
C VAL A 65 -1.67 -11.85 -0.88
N ASP A 66 -1.29 -12.40 0.26
CA ASP A 66 -0.93 -11.63 1.45
C ASP A 66 0.33 -10.76 1.20
N ALA A 67 1.30 -11.28 0.44
CA ALA A 67 2.47 -10.51 0.01
C ALA A 67 2.07 -9.34 -0.90
N GLU A 68 1.25 -9.58 -1.93
CA GLU A 68 0.79 -8.52 -2.83
C GLU A 68 -0.04 -7.44 -2.10
N LEU A 69 -0.82 -7.83 -1.09
CA LEU A 69 -1.54 -6.88 -0.24
C LEU A 69 -0.58 -6.01 0.58
N CYS A 70 0.52 -6.58 1.07
CA CYS A 70 1.58 -5.81 1.72
C CYS A 70 2.22 -4.80 0.76
N ASP A 71 2.45 -5.18 -0.50
CA ASP A 71 3.03 -4.29 -1.51
C ASP A 71 2.09 -3.13 -1.88
N VAL A 72 0.77 -3.37 -1.96
CA VAL A 72 -0.23 -2.29 -2.09
C VAL A 72 -0.16 -1.32 -0.91
N ILE A 73 -0.10 -1.84 0.32
CA ILE A 73 -0.04 -1.01 1.54
C ILE A 73 1.24 -0.17 1.54
N LEU A 74 2.40 -0.79 1.30
CA LEU A 74 3.70 -0.13 1.29
C LEU A 74 3.75 0.95 0.19
N THR A 75 3.30 0.63 -1.01
CA THR A 75 3.26 1.56 -2.14
C THR A 75 2.36 2.76 -1.84
N ALA A 76 1.20 2.55 -1.23
CA ALA A 76 0.32 3.64 -0.81
C ALA A 76 0.98 4.51 0.30
N MET A 77 1.70 3.91 1.25
CA MET A 77 2.43 4.64 2.28
C MET A 77 3.55 5.50 1.69
N VAL A 78 4.35 4.95 0.76
CA VAL A 78 5.41 5.67 0.04
C VAL A 78 4.83 6.82 -0.76
N ALA A 79 3.73 6.62 -1.49
CA ALA A 79 3.07 7.66 -2.25
C ALA A 79 2.53 8.78 -1.33
N LEU A 80 1.90 8.41 -0.19
CA LEU A 80 1.39 9.38 0.77
C LEU A 80 2.52 10.19 1.40
N ARG A 81 3.64 9.55 1.77
CA ARG A 81 4.81 10.24 2.35
C ARG A 81 5.50 11.15 1.34
N SER A 82 5.62 10.71 0.09
CA SER A 82 6.14 11.52 -1.02
C SER A 82 5.27 12.76 -1.25
N ARG A 83 3.94 12.63 -1.06
CA ARG A 83 3.00 13.75 -1.22
C ARG A 83 2.99 14.69 -0.02
N ASN A 84 3.17 14.16 1.20
CA ASN A 84 3.01 14.90 2.43
C ASN A 84 3.94 14.38 3.55
N PRO A 85 4.83 15.23 4.11
CA PRO A 85 5.70 14.82 5.21
C PRO A 85 4.92 14.43 6.48
N ASP A 86 3.67 14.85 6.67
CA ASP A 86 2.84 14.45 7.81
C ASP A 86 2.06 13.13 7.58
N ALA A 87 2.43 12.31 6.59
CA ALA A 87 1.71 11.10 6.18
C ALA A 87 1.24 10.21 7.34
N ALA A 88 2.12 9.92 8.32
CA ALA A 88 1.78 9.10 9.48
C ALA A 88 0.60 9.67 10.31
N ARG A 89 0.59 10.99 10.51
CA ARG A 89 -0.50 11.69 11.21
C ARG A 89 -1.77 11.66 10.38
N ILE A 90 -1.67 11.90 9.07
CA ILE A 90 -2.81 11.90 8.15
C ILE A 90 -3.49 10.53 8.12
N LEU A 91 -2.72 9.45 7.94
CA LEU A 91 -3.25 8.10 7.92
C LEU A 91 -3.95 7.77 9.26
N ARG A 92 -3.28 8.05 10.38
CA ARG A 92 -3.86 7.81 11.72
C ARG A 92 -5.18 8.56 11.89
N THR A 93 -5.23 9.86 11.57
CA THR A 93 -6.46 10.65 11.68
C THR A 93 -7.56 10.08 10.79
N HIS A 94 -7.24 9.68 9.56
CA HIS A 94 -8.21 9.10 8.63
C HIS A 94 -8.79 7.78 9.17
N VAL A 95 -7.92 6.86 9.62
CA VAL A 95 -8.33 5.60 10.21
C VAL A 95 -9.22 5.83 11.43
N THR A 96 -8.82 6.69 12.37
CA THR A 96 -9.63 7.02 13.56
C THR A 96 -11.02 7.56 13.18
N ALA A 97 -11.10 8.42 12.17
CA ALA A 97 -12.38 8.96 11.72
C ALA A 97 -13.28 7.86 11.12
N VAL A 98 -12.72 6.97 10.30
CA VAL A 98 -13.45 5.85 9.70
C VAL A 98 -13.91 4.87 10.77
N THR A 99 -13.03 4.48 11.70
CA THR A 99 -13.37 3.53 12.77
C THR A 99 -14.45 4.09 13.70
N THR A 100 -14.37 5.38 14.07
CA THR A 100 -15.39 6.04 14.91
C THR A 100 -16.77 6.03 14.24
N ARG A 101 -16.82 6.14 12.91
CA ARG A 101 -18.06 6.11 12.15
C ARG A 101 -18.60 4.69 11.96
N ALA A 102 -17.72 3.71 11.73
CA ALA A 102 -18.10 2.36 11.34
C ALA A 102 -18.33 1.41 12.52
N LEU A 103 -17.60 1.59 13.63
CA LEU A 103 -17.64 0.70 14.79
C LEU A 103 -18.40 1.40 15.92
N PRO A 104 -19.63 0.96 16.28
CA PRO A 104 -20.37 1.56 17.39
C PRO A 104 -19.59 1.39 18.70
N PRO A 105 -19.76 2.30 19.68
CA PRO A 105 -19.11 2.16 20.98
C PRO A 105 -19.55 0.85 21.64
N THR A 106 -18.58 0.08 22.14
CA THR A 106 -18.84 -1.15 22.89
C THR A 106 -19.76 -0.83 24.08
N PRO A 107 -20.88 -1.55 24.27
CA PRO A 107 -21.74 -1.35 25.45
C PRO A 107 -20.89 -1.50 26.72
N LYS A 108 -21.02 -0.57 27.66
CA LYS A 108 -20.43 -0.75 29.00
C LYS A 108 -21.10 -1.96 29.65
N ALA A 109 -20.29 -2.93 30.07
CA ALA A 109 -20.73 -4.04 30.91
C ALA A 109 -21.24 -3.56 32.27
#